data_AF-A0A6N4TA19-F1
#
_entry.id   AF-A0A6N4TA19-F1
#
_cell.length_a   1.000
_cell.length_b   1.000
_cell.length_c   1.000
_cell.angle_alpha   90.00
_cell.angle_beta   90.00
_cell.angle_gamma   90.00
#
_symmetry.space_group_name_H-M   'P 1'
#
loop_
_entity.id
_entity.type
_entity.pdbx_description
1 polymer ?
#
loop_
_entity_poly.entity_id
_entity_poly.type
_entity_poly.pdbx_seq_one_letter_code
_entity_poly.pdbx_strand_id
1 'polypeptide(L)'
;MYAFKFTAKDSQGRIVTDRVEASSIEAAYDKLEKQAYRDIRVIDSQKTAVNLDNINSRLRLRTSAYHELQLQKQSSLVVTLAMLYANTAGIWGPLLAWWVIAAAILGGHSVGSLIPALLFVIHLLWFIWAITPTVLYHRALDAHTMLRWAEVERTMHFMARWKSWFKTPISNHEIIFRLASAEAGQGRLDAALARLEPLKGDHTLEPGLYERKLASVYFVTGQFQQVAIAQHAAYKLKPNLANTVDLATTLVRRLDNTEGAALLMAEIEGAKQSDLQRVFVLYCLGLIRLKNNKAKEALNLLTLSLELSKDFGSPTMKFIAVEIQAHLALALCACQRHQEATPLFSAARPFIEIWKDTDLLRLCDQAQAGGK
;
A
#
# COMPACT_ATOMS: atom_id res chain seq x y z
N MET A 1 14.59 12.95 -9.49
CA MET A 1 15.30 12.66 -8.22
C MET A 1 14.22 12.42 -7.19
N TYR A 2 14.33 11.38 -6.35
CA TYR A 2 13.30 10.95 -5.41
C TYR A 2 13.79 11.07 -3.98
N ALA A 3 12.92 11.46 -3.04
CA ALA A 3 13.23 11.46 -1.62
C ALA A 3 12.82 10.14 -0.96
N PHE A 4 13.80 9.30 -0.59
CA PHE A 4 13.58 8.02 0.10
C PHE A 4 13.70 8.19 1.61
N LYS A 5 12.71 7.72 2.39
CA LYS A 5 12.85 7.58 3.85
C LYS A 5 13.78 6.41 4.19
N PHE A 6 14.67 6.61 5.15
CA PHE A 6 15.57 5.57 5.65
C PHE A 6 15.69 5.62 7.18
N THR A 7 16.09 4.49 7.75
CA THR A 7 16.60 4.38 9.12
C THR A 7 17.99 3.73 9.06
N ALA A 8 18.98 4.31 9.72
CA ALA A 8 20.34 3.77 9.76
C ALA A 8 21.05 4.16 11.06
N LYS A 9 22.18 3.52 11.36
CA LYS A 9 23.10 3.96 12.42
C LYS A 9 24.12 4.93 11.84
N ASP A 10 24.27 6.09 12.47
CA ASP A 10 25.30 7.07 12.12
C ASP A 10 26.70 6.60 12.57
N SER A 11 27.73 7.43 12.33
CA SER A 11 29.12 7.15 12.73
C SER A 11 29.31 7.05 14.25
N GLN A 12 28.36 7.54 15.05
CA GLN A 12 28.34 7.44 16.51
C GLN A 12 27.51 6.24 17.00
N GLY A 13 26.96 5.43 16.09
CA GLY A 13 26.11 4.29 16.41
C GLY A 13 24.68 4.65 16.77
N ARG A 14 24.27 5.92 16.63
CA ARG A 14 22.90 6.37 16.94
C ARG A 14 21.96 6.05 15.79
N ILE A 15 20.77 5.59 16.12
CA ILE A 15 19.73 5.32 15.11
C ILE A 15 19.14 6.65 14.65
N VAL A 16 19.33 6.96 13.38
CA VAL A 16 18.80 8.14 12.70
C VAL A 16 17.71 7.69 11.73
N THR A 17 16.65 8.49 11.63
CA THR A 17 15.57 8.29 10.66
C THR A 17 15.34 9.58 9.90
N ASP A 18 15.67 9.59 8.62
CA ASP A 18 15.65 10.79 7.79
C ASP A 18 15.33 10.45 6.32
N ARG A 19 15.55 11.41 5.41
CA ARG A 19 15.38 11.24 3.97
C ARG A 19 16.70 11.40 3.21
N VAL A 20 16.84 10.64 2.15
CA VAL A 20 17.94 10.77 1.21
C VAL A 20 17.39 10.95 -0.21
N GLU A 21 17.84 12.00 -0.89
CA GLU A 21 17.53 12.21 -2.30
C GLU A 21 18.44 11.35 -3.19
N ALA A 22 17.83 10.51 -4.02
CA ALA A 22 18.51 9.60 -4.94
C ALA A 22 17.68 9.29 -6.19
N SER A 23 18.31 8.77 -7.24
CA SER A 23 17.62 8.34 -8.48
C SER A 23 17.02 6.94 -8.38
N SER A 24 17.52 6.10 -7.48
CA SER A 24 17.06 4.73 -7.24
C SER A 24 17.33 4.30 -5.79
N ILE A 25 16.87 3.11 -5.39
CA ILE A 25 17.15 2.53 -4.07
C ILE A 25 18.65 2.24 -3.94
N GLU A 26 19.27 1.71 -4.99
CA GLU A 26 20.72 1.43 -5.03
C GLU A 26 21.51 2.73 -4.83
N ALA A 27 21.16 3.80 -5.55
CA ALA A 27 21.78 5.10 -5.38
C ALA A 27 21.54 5.69 -3.98
N ALA A 28 20.41 5.39 -3.33
CA ALA A 28 20.15 5.79 -1.95
C ALA A 28 21.10 5.07 -0.98
N TYR A 29 21.23 3.75 -1.11
CA TYR A 29 22.18 2.96 -0.31
C TYR A 29 23.62 3.45 -0.52
N ASP A 30 24.07 3.61 -1.77
CA ASP A 30 25.43 4.05 -2.08
C ASP A 30 25.74 5.44 -1.49
N LYS A 31 24.75 6.33 -1.49
CA LYS A 31 24.89 7.67 -0.89
C LYS A 31 24.97 7.61 0.63
N LEU A 32 24.17 6.75 1.28
CA LEU A 32 24.19 6.56 2.72
C LEU A 32 25.47 5.86 3.19
N GLU A 33 25.94 4.86 2.46
CA GLU A 33 27.22 4.17 2.72
C GLU A 33 28.41 5.14 2.62
N LYS A 34 28.43 6.02 1.60
CA LYS A 34 29.44 7.10 1.48
C LYS A 34 29.41 8.10 2.64
N GLN A 35 28.26 8.25 3.30
CA GLN A 35 28.10 9.08 4.49
C GLN A 35 28.42 8.31 5.80
N ALA A 36 29.00 7.11 5.69
CA ALA A 36 29.37 6.24 6.81
C ALA A 36 28.18 5.75 7.66
N TYR A 37 26.97 5.77 7.12
CA TYR A 37 25.83 5.11 7.76
C TYR A 37 25.99 3.58 7.68
N ARG A 38 25.53 2.89 8.73
CA ARG A 38 25.53 1.42 8.85
C ARG A 38 24.13 0.91 9.17
N ASP A 39 23.89 -0.39 9.03
CA ASP A 39 22.59 -1.03 9.27
C ASP A 39 21.43 -0.31 8.52
N ILE A 40 21.69 0.08 7.27
CA ILE A 40 20.79 0.92 6.49
C ILE A 40 19.53 0.15 6.09
N ARG A 41 18.38 0.73 6.43
CA ARG A 41 17.05 0.29 6.00
C ARG A 41 16.39 1.41 5.20
N VAL A 42 16.23 1.21 3.91
CA VAL A 42 15.40 2.10 3.08
C VAL A 42 13.96 1.64 3.21
N ILE A 43 13.07 2.52 3.68
CA ILE A 43 11.69 2.15 4.03
C ILE A 43 10.78 2.26 2.80
N ASP A 44 10.96 3.32 2.01
CA ASP A 44 10.10 3.59 0.86
C ASP A 44 10.50 2.77 -0.36
N SER A 45 9.48 2.28 -1.09
CA SER A 45 9.69 1.87 -2.48
C SER A 45 9.85 3.10 -3.37
N GLN A 46 10.49 2.95 -4.53
CA GLN A 46 10.61 4.02 -5.51
C GLN A 46 9.25 4.61 -5.91
N LYS A 47 8.20 3.78 -6.04
CA LYS A 47 6.83 4.25 -6.31
C LYS A 47 6.25 5.07 -5.17
N THR A 48 6.53 4.67 -3.93
CA THR A 48 6.11 5.43 -2.74
C THR A 48 6.79 6.78 -2.73
N ALA A 49 8.10 6.84 -3.01
CA ALA A 49 8.87 8.07 -3.10
C ALA A 49 8.39 9.01 -4.23
N VAL A 50 8.02 8.47 -5.40
CA VAL A 50 7.45 9.24 -6.54
C VAL A 50 6.09 9.87 -6.20
N ASN A 51 5.17 9.09 -5.63
CA ASN A 51 3.85 9.62 -5.23
C ASN A 51 3.96 10.68 -4.15
N LEU A 52 4.93 10.52 -3.27
CA LEU A 52 5.26 11.43 -2.20
C LEU A 52 5.77 12.79 -2.75
N ASP A 53 6.54 12.82 -3.84
CA ASP A 53 7.03 14.07 -4.46
C ASP A 53 5.92 14.89 -5.15
N ASN A 54 4.87 14.24 -5.66
CA ASN A 54 3.76 14.91 -6.34
C ASN A 54 2.70 15.49 -5.40
N ILE A 55 2.62 15.01 -4.15
CA ILE A 55 1.67 15.52 -3.14
C ILE A 55 2.34 16.67 -2.37
N ASN A 56 2.32 17.86 -2.96
CA ASN A 56 2.70 19.16 -2.37
C ASN A 56 4.00 19.19 -1.54
N SER A 57 5.12 19.43 -2.23
CA SER A 57 6.42 19.81 -1.65
C SER A 57 6.36 20.94 -0.60
N ARG A 58 5.31 21.77 -0.61
CA ARG A 58 5.11 22.88 0.35
C ARG A 58 4.56 22.47 1.72
N LEU A 59 3.83 21.36 1.84
CA LEU A 59 3.36 20.84 3.14
C LEU A 59 4.44 20.02 3.87
N ARG A 60 5.40 19.48 3.11
CA ARG A 60 6.49 18.63 3.61
C ARG A 60 7.51 19.34 4.50
N LEU A 61 7.62 20.66 4.40
CA LEU A 61 8.60 21.45 5.16
C LEU A 61 8.30 21.51 6.68
N ARG A 62 7.27 20.84 7.18
CA ARG A 62 6.90 20.85 8.62
C ARG A 62 6.81 19.49 9.31
N THR A 63 6.85 18.35 8.60
CA THR A 63 6.75 17.01 9.23
C THR A 63 8.05 16.22 9.11
N SER A 64 8.63 15.85 10.25
CA SER A 64 9.85 15.01 10.28
C SER A 64 9.56 13.60 9.76
N ALA A 65 10.57 12.95 9.15
CA ALA A 65 10.44 11.59 8.62
C ALA A 65 9.96 10.58 9.68
N TYR A 66 10.38 10.79 10.93
CA TYR A 66 9.91 10.02 12.09
C TYR A 66 8.39 10.14 12.30
N HIS A 67 7.83 11.35 12.25
CA HIS A 67 6.39 11.55 12.42
C HIS A 67 5.60 10.91 11.28
N GLU A 68 6.10 10.99 10.05
CA GLU A 68 5.45 10.33 8.91
C GLU A 68 5.46 8.80 9.01
N LEU A 69 6.50 8.20 9.59
CA LEU A 69 6.50 6.75 9.86
C LEU A 69 5.48 6.38 10.93
N GLN A 70 5.33 7.20 11.97
CA GLN A 70 4.30 6.96 12.98
C GLN A 70 2.90 7.08 12.37
N LEU A 71 2.67 8.05 11.48
CA LEU A 71 1.43 8.17 10.70
C LEU A 71 1.20 6.95 9.81
N GLN A 72 2.24 6.45 9.16
CA GLN A 72 2.16 5.27 8.30
C GLN A 72 1.79 4.00 9.07
N LYS A 73 2.18 3.92 10.36
CA LYS A 73 1.76 2.84 11.27
C LYS A 73 0.32 3.02 11.76
N GLN A 74 -0.11 4.26 11.98
CA GLN A 74 -1.45 4.57 12.46
C GLN A 74 -2.47 4.65 11.32
N SER A 75 -3.05 3.50 10.96
CA SER A 75 -4.02 3.38 9.86
C SER A 75 -5.40 4.05 10.04
N SER A 76 -5.59 4.88 11.08
CA SER A 76 -6.88 5.51 11.33
C SER A 76 -7.00 6.82 10.55
N LEU A 77 -7.91 6.83 9.57
CA LEU A 77 -8.26 8.02 8.80
C LEU A 77 -8.63 9.21 9.70
N VAL A 78 -9.32 8.96 10.83
CA VAL A 78 -9.69 10.01 11.80
C VAL A 78 -8.44 10.65 12.41
N VAL A 79 -7.46 9.83 12.76
CA VAL A 79 -6.19 10.28 13.34
C VAL A 79 -5.40 11.10 12.32
N THR A 80 -5.37 10.65 11.05
CA THR A 80 -4.77 11.42 9.95
C THR A 80 -5.49 12.76 9.74
N LEU A 81 -6.82 12.78 9.71
CA LEU A 81 -7.62 14.00 9.55
C LEU A 81 -7.40 14.98 10.70
N ALA A 82 -7.41 14.49 11.94
CA ALA A 82 -7.20 15.30 13.13
C ALA A 82 -5.81 15.95 13.12
N MET A 83 -4.77 15.21 12.76
CA MET A 83 -3.42 15.76 12.64
C MET A 83 -3.28 16.74 11.48
N LEU A 84 -3.89 16.47 10.32
CA LEU A 84 -3.89 17.42 9.21
C LEU A 84 -4.58 18.73 9.59
N TYR A 85 -5.70 18.64 10.30
CA TYR A 85 -6.40 19.83 10.80
C TYR A 85 -5.58 20.58 11.87
N ALA A 86 -4.96 19.86 12.81
CA ALA A 86 -4.07 20.44 13.81
C ALA A 86 -2.85 21.12 13.17
N ASN A 87 -2.29 20.56 12.10
CA ASN A 87 -1.19 21.17 11.35
C ASN A 87 -1.59 22.49 10.66
N THR A 88 -2.89 22.72 10.45
CA THR A 88 -3.43 24.00 9.95
C THR A 88 -3.82 24.97 11.07
N ALA A 89 -3.53 24.67 12.34
CA ALA A 89 -3.85 25.52 13.49
C ALA A 89 -3.23 26.92 13.44
N GLY A 90 -2.10 27.08 12.75
CA GLY A 90 -1.53 28.41 12.49
C GLY A 90 -2.41 29.31 11.63
N ILE A 91 -3.36 28.75 10.86
CA ILE A 91 -4.31 29.51 10.03
C ILE A 91 -5.62 29.72 10.79
N TRP A 92 -6.23 28.64 11.31
CA TRP A 92 -7.54 28.75 11.96
C TRP A 92 -7.47 29.29 13.39
N GLY A 93 -6.37 29.10 14.10
CA GLY A 93 -6.17 29.57 15.48
C GLY A 93 -6.31 31.10 15.60
N PRO A 94 -5.59 31.89 14.80
CA PRO A 94 -5.74 33.35 14.78
C PRO A 94 -7.15 33.80 14.37
N LEU A 95 -7.80 33.12 13.42
CA LEU A 95 -9.18 33.44 13.01
C LEU A 95 -10.18 33.19 14.15
N LEU A 96 -10.02 32.07 14.86
CA LEU A 96 -10.85 31.73 16.01
C LEU A 96 -10.63 32.71 17.16
N ALA A 97 -9.37 33.04 17.47
CA ALA A 97 -9.03 34.02 18.50
C ALA A 97 -9.60 35.42 18.17
N TRP A 98 -9.47 35.86 16.91
CA TRP A 98 -10.04 37.12 16.46
C TRP A 98 -11.57 37.10 16.59
N TRP A 99 -12.24 36.03 16.17
CA TRP A 99 -13.68 35.92 16.33
C TRP A 99 -14.12 36.03 17.78
N VAL A 100 -13.47 35.30 18.71
CA VAL A 100 -13.78 35.34 20.14
C VAL A 100 -13.57 36.73 20.73
N ILE A 101 -12.43 37.38 20.41
CA ILE A 101 -12.11 38.74 20.90
C ILE A 101 -13.13 39.75 20.34
N ALA A 102 -13.43 39.70 19.05
CA ALA A 102 -14.38 40.60 18.41
C ALA A 102 -15.80 40.42 18.96
N ALA A 103 -16.24 39.17 19.18
CA ALA A 103 -17.53 38.88 19.77
C ALA A 103 -17.64 39.39 21.23
N ALA A 104 -16.55 39.32 22.00
CA ALA A 104 -16.50 39.81 23.38
C ALA A 104 -16.52 41.35 23.48
N ILE A 105 -15.82 42.06 22.58
CA ILE A 105 -15.69 43.53 22.64
C ILE A 105 -16.86 44.23 21.95
N LEU A 106 -17.26 43.75 20.77
CA LEU A 106 -18.22 44.44 19.90
C LEU A 106 -19.63 43.83 19.96
N GLY A 107 -19.81 42.72 20.68
CA GLY A 107 -21.01 41.91 20.68
C GLY A 107 -21.06 40.94 19.49
N GLY A 108 -21.68 39.77 19.71
CA GLY A 108 -21.68 38.64 18.77
C GLY A 108 -22.43 38.85 17.45
N HIS A 109 -23.16 39.96 17.30
CA HIS A 109 -23.88 40.33 16.08
C HIS A 109 -23.24 41.51 15.35
N SER A 110 -22.12 42.05 15.84
CA SER A 110 -21.40 43.12 15.17
C SER A 110 -20.76 42.61 13.88
N VAL A 111 -20.70 43.46 12.86
CA VAL A 111 -20.01 43.17 11.59
C VAL A 111 -18.55 42.73 11.83
N GLY A 112 -17.87 43.34 12.81
CA GLY A 112 -16.51 43.00 13.18
C GLY A 112 -16.33 41.57 13.73
N SER A 113 -17.36 40.99 14.35
CA SER A 113 -17.36 39.59 14.80
C SER A 113 -17.78 38.61 13.68
N LEU A 114 -18.62 39.04 12.73
CA LEU A 114 -19.11 38.19 11.64
C LEU A 114 -18.03 37.89 10.58
N ILE A 115 -17.13 38.83 10.30
CA ILE A 115 -16.04 38.65 9.32
C ILE A 115 -15.13 37.46 9.67
N PRO A 116 -14.50 37.38 10.87
CA PRO A 116 -13.64 36.25 11.20
C PRO A 116 -14.41 34.94 11.30
N ALA A 117 -15.68 34.97 11.71
CA ALA A 117 -16.55 33.79 11.70
C ALA A 117 -16.77 33.26 10.28
N LEU A 118 -17.08 34.14 9.33
CA LEU A 118 -17.24 33.78 7.91
C LEU A 118 -15.95 33.23 7.32
N LEU A 119 -14.81 33.86 7.59
CA LEU A 119 -13.50 33.37 7.14
C LEU A 119 -13.16 31.99 7.72
N PHE A 120 -13.49 31.75 8.99
CA PHE A 120 -13.34 30.44 9.63
C PHE A 120 -14.22 29.38 8.93
N VAL A 121 -15.48 29.69 8.65
CA VAL A 121 -16.39 28.79 7.91
C VAL A 121 -15.87 28.51 6.50
N ILE A 122 -15.43 29.54 5.76
CA ILE A 122 -14.82 29.37 4.43
C ILE A 122 -13.58 28.47 4.51
N HIS A 123 -12.72 28.68 5.51
CA HIS A 123 -11.54 27.84 5.70
C HIS A 123 -11.90 26.39 6.02
N LEU A 124 -12.90 26.16 6.88
CA LEU A 124 -13.37 24.82 7.22
C LEU A 124 -13.96 24.12 5.99
N LEU A 125 -14.78 24.81 5.21
CA LEU A 125 -15.33 24.28 3.96
C LEU A 125 -14.22 23.95 2.96
N TRP A 126 -13.22 24.84 2.81
CA TRP A 126 -12.05 24.59 1.99
C TRP A 126 -11.24 23.39 2.49
N PHE A 127 -11.05 23.23 3.80
CA PHE A 127 -10.31 22.10 4.38
C PHE A 127 -11.04 20.77 4.12
N ILE A 128 -12.34 20.70 4.43
CA ILE A 128 -13.18 19.52 4.15
C ILE A 128 -13.11 19.19 2.66
N TRP A 129 -13.25 20.21 1.80
CA TRP A 129 -13.17 20.06 0.36
C TRP A 129 -11.80 19.54 -0.10
N ALA A 130 -10.70 20.07 0.44
CA ALA A 130 -9.35 19.68 0.07
C ALA A 130 -9.00 18.25 0.49
N ILE A 131 -9.55 17.78 1.62
CA ILE A 131 -9.23 16.46 2.16
C ILE A 131 -10.15 15.34 1.65
N THR A 132 -11.33 15.70 1.15
CA THR A 132 -12.35 14.76 0.65
C THR A 132 -11.80 13.76 -0.38
N PRO A 133 -11.02 14.15 -1.42
CA PRO A 133 -10.47 13.19 -2.38
C PRO A 133 -9.59 12.12 -1.75
N THR A 134 -8.77 12.49 -0.77
CA THR A 134 -7.90 11.56 -0.03
C THR A 134 -8.74 10.58 0.79
N VAL A 135 -9.76 11.08 1.49
CA VAL A 135 -10.68 10.24 2.29
C VAL A 135 -11.41 9.24 1.41
N LEU A 136 -11.95 9.69 0.28
CA LEU A 136 -12.66 8.84 -0.66
C LEU A 136 -11.74 7.81 -1.31
N TYR A 137 -10.51 8.20 -1.66
CA TYR A 137 -9.54 7.27 -2.22
C TYR A 137 -9.17 6.18 -1.22
N HIS A 138 -8.88 6.53 0.04
CA HIS A 138 -8.63 5.54 1.10
C HIS A 138 -9.83 4.62 1.31
N ARG A 139 -11.05 5.18 1.36
CA ARG A 139 -12.28 4.39 1.46
C ARG A 139 -12.43 3.41 0.30
N ALA A 140 -12.09 3.82 -0.92
CA ALA A 140 -12.12 2.94 -2.08
C ALA A 140 -11.04 1.85 -2.02
N LEU A 141 -9.85 2.14 -1.49
CA LEU A 141 -8.82 1.13 -1.25
C LEU A 141 -9.28 0.12 -0.19
N ASP A 142 -9.88 0.57 0.90
CA ASP A 142 -10.46 -0.30 1.94
C ASP A 142 -11.65 -1.12 1.41
N ALA A 143 -12.48 -0.54 0.55
CA ALA A 143 -13.57 -1.27 -0.10
C ALA A 143 -13.01 -2.33 -1.06
N HIS A 144 -11.96 -2.01 -1.80
CA HIS A 144 -11.30 -2.93 -2.73
C HIS A 144 -10.67 -4.12 -2.01
N THR A 145 -10.02 -3.93 -0.87
CA THR A 145 -9.44 -5.05 -0.10
C THR A 145 -10.48 -5.95 0.54
N MET A 146 -11.68 -5.42 0.78
CA MET A 146 -12.84 -6.15 1.30
C MET A 146 -13.77 -6.68 0.19
N LEU A 147 -13.35 -6.60 -1.08
CA LEU A 147 -14.13 -6.98 -2.26
C LEU A 147 -15.52 -6.32 -2.35
N ARG A 148 -15.70 -5.13 -1.77
CA ARG A 148 -16.93 -4.33 -1.84
C ARG A 148 -16.98 -3.56 -3.16
N TRP A 149 -17.04 -4.27 -4.28
CA TRP A 149 -16.84 -3.71 -5.61
C TRP A 149 -17.81 -2.59 -5.99
N ALA A 150 -19.09 -2.70 -5.61
CA ALA A 150 -20.08 -1.65 -5.85
C ALA A 150 -19.73 -0.33 -5.11
N GLU A 151 -19.09 -0.43 -3.95
CA GLU A 151 -18.62 0.74 -3.21
C GLU A 151 -17.38 1.36 -3.86
N VAL A 152 -16.45 0.54 -4.37
CA VAL A 152 -15.30 1.01 -5.16
C VAL A 152 -15.78 1.78 -6.39
N GLU A 153 -16.69 1.19 -7.18
CA GLU A 153 -17.24 1.79 -8.39
C GLU A 153 -17.93 3.13 -8.09
N ARG A 154 -18.85 3.16 -7.11
CA ARG A 154 -19.55 4.38 -6.70
C ARG A 154 -18.59 5.48 -6.26
N THR A 155 -17.59 5.12 -5.46
CA THR A 155 -16.60 6.07 -4.94
C THR A 155 -15.73 6.63 -6.07
N MET A 156 -15.29 5.79 -7.00
CA MET A 156 -14.49 6.22 -8.15
C MET A 156 -15.28 7.08 -9.14
N HIS A 157 -16.56 6.79 -9.40
CA HIS A 157 -17.40 7.67 -10.19
C HIS A 157 -17.61 9.03 -9.52
N PHE A 158 -17.84 9.05 -8.21
CA PHE A 158 -17.93 10.31 -7.47
C PHE A 158 -16.61 11.09 -7.55
N MET A 159 -15.47 10.43 -7.40
CA MET A 159 -14.15 11.06 -7.56
C MET A 159 -13.90 11.58 -8.98
N ALA A 160 -14.32 10.85 -10.02
CA ALA A 160 -14.22 11.30 -11.41
C ALA A 160 -15.01 12.59 -11.64
N ARG A 161 -16.24 12.67 -11.10
CA ARG A 161 -17.07 13.89 -11.12
C ARG A 161 -16.42 15.02 -10.34
N TRP A 162 -15.92 14.73 -9.13
CA TRP A 162 -15.21 15.71 -8.30
C TRP A 162 -14.00 16.30 -9.03
N LYS A 163 -13.24 15.45 -9.72
CA LYS A 163 -12.06 15.86 -10.49
C LYS A 163 -12.41 16.75 -11.69
N SER A 164 -13.60 16.61 -12.27
CA SER A 164 -14.04 17.49 -13.35
C SER A 164 -14.21 18.94 -12.90
N TRP A 165 -14.52 19.14 -11.61
CA TRP A 165 -14.64 20.47 -11.01
C TRP A 165 -13.33 20.98 -10.44
N PHE A 166 -12.40 20.08 -10.10
CA PHE A 166 -11.24 20.42 -9.28
C PHE A 166 -9.99 19.59 -9.59
N LYS A 167 -8.82 20.23 -9.55
CA LYS A 167 -7.53 19.51 -9.68
C LYS A 167 -7.29 18.63 -8.46
N THR A 168 -7.39 17.32 -8.63
CA THR A 168 -6.99 16.32 -7.62
C THR A 168 -5.63 15.73 -7.97
N PRO A 169 -4.80 15.34 -6.98
CA PRO A 169 -3.50 14.69 -7.24
C PRO A 169 -3.63 13.28 -7.85
N ILE A 170 -4.84 12.69 -7.83
CA ILE A 170 -5.10 11.34 -8.33
C ILE A 170 -5.21 11.38 -9.86
N SER A 171 -4.42 10.54 -10.54
CA SER A 171 -4.38 10.49 -12.01
C SER A 171 -5.68 9.91 -12.60
N ASN A 172 -6.00 10.25 -13.86
CA ASN A 172 -7.16 9.67 -14.54
C ASN A 172 -6.99 8.16 -14.73
N HIS A 173 -5.77 7.70 -15.00
CA HIS A 173 -5.46 6.30 -15.17
C HIS A 173 -5.76 5.49 -13.90
N GLU A 174 -5.44 6.02 -12.71
CA GLU A 174 -5.78 5.33 -11.46
C GLU A 174 -7.30 5.17 -11.28
N ILE A 175 -8.10 6.18 -11.61
CA ILE A 175 -9.57 6.09 -11.57
C ILE A 175 -10.06 5.01 -12.55
N ILE A 176 -9.54 5.01 -13.79
CA ILE A 176 -9.91 4.03 -14.83
C ILE A 176 -9.56 2.61 -14.38
N PHE A 177 -8.35 2.39 -13.85
CA PHE A 177 -7.93 1.08 -13.36
C PHE A 177 -8.82 0.58 -12.21
N ARG A 178 -9.17 1.45 -11.26
CA ARG A 178 -10.03 1.06 -10.13
C ARG A 178 -11.46 0.75 -10.56
N LEU A 179 -12.00 1.51 -11.51
CA LEU A 179 -13.30 1.20 -12.12
C LEU A 179 -13.26 -0.15 -12.83
N ALA A 180 -12.21 -0.43 -13.61
CA ALA A 180 -12.08 -1.72 -14.29
C ALA A 180 -11.99 -2.89 -13.28
N SER A 181 -11.20 -2.75 -12.21
CA SER A 181 -11.17 -3.77 -11.14
C SER A 181 -12.54 -3.97 -10.48
N ALA A 182 -13.30 -2.89 -10.25
CA ALA A 182 -14.64 -2.98 -9.67
C ALA A 182 -15.66 -3.63 -10.63
N GLU A 183 -15.58 -3.36 -11.93
CA GLU A 183 -16.39 -4.02 -12.95
C GLU A 183 -16.10 -5.52 -13.03
N ALA A 184 -14.81 -5.88 -13.08
CA ALA A 184 -14.37 -7.25 -13.10
C ALA A 184 -14.80 -8.01 -11.83
N GLY A 185 -14.68 -7.39 -10.66
CA GLY A 185 -15.13 -7.95 -9.38
C GLY A 185 -16.64 -8.17 -9.30
N GLN A 186 -17.42 -7.44 -10.08
CA GLN A 186 -18.86 -7.62 -10.23
C GLN A 186 -19.22 -8.64 -11.33
N GLY A 187 -18.25 -9.36 -11.89
CA GLY A 187 -18.45 -10.34 -12.96
C GLY A 187 -18.54 -9.74 -14.36
N ARG A 188 -18.23 -8.43 -14.53
CA ARG A 188 -18.28 -7.72 -15.83
C ARG A 188 -16.87 -7.58 -16.41
N LEU A 189 -16.19 -8.71 -16.64
CA LEU A 189 -14.81 -8.69 -17.13
C LEU A 189 -14.66 -8.02 -18.50
N ASP A 190 -15.56 -8.29 -19.45
CA ASP A 190 -15.48 -7.70 -20.78
C ASP A 190 -15.58 -6.16 -20.74
N ALA A 191 -16.46 -5.63 -19.88
CA ALA A 191 -16.58 -4.20 -19.66
C ALA A 191 -15.30 -3.62 -19.04
N ALA A 192 -14.70 -4.33 -18.08
CA ALA A 192 -13.43 -3.94 -17.47
C ALA A 192 -12.30 -3.88 -18.51
N LEU A 193 -12.20 -4.88 -19.40
CA LEU A 193 -11.19 -4.90 -20.47
C LEU A 193 -11.42 -3.77 -21.48
N ALA A 194 -12.67 -3.55 -21.90
CA ALA A 194 -13.03 -2.44 -22.78
C ALA A 194 -12.69 -1.07 -22.16
N ARG A 195 -12.84 -0.92 -20.84
CA ARG A 195 -12.45 0.28 -20.11
C ARG A 195 -10.94 0.50 -20.09
N LEU A 196 -10.14 -0.56 -20.09
CA LEU A 196 -8.69 -0.47 -20.09
C LEU A 196 -8.09 -0.25 -21.49
N GLU A 197 -8.77 -0.65 -22.55
CA GLU A 197 -8.23 -0.59 -23.93
C GLU A 197 -7.66 0.79 -24.32
N PRO A 198 -8.27 1.94 -23.97
CA PRO A 198 -7.68 3.25 -24.29
C PRO A 198 -6.32 3.53 -23.63
N LEU A 199 -5.97 2.81 -22.57
CA LEU A 199 -4.69 2.95 -21.87
C LEU A 199 -3.59 2.04 -22.45
N LYS A 200 -3.97 1.13 -23.35
CA LYS A 200 -3.03 0.22 -23.99
C LYS A 200 -2.16 0.99 -24.98
N GLY A 201 -0.84 1.02 -24.72
CA GLY A 201 0.10 1.80 -25.52
C GLY A 201 0.17 3.28 -25.16
N ASP A 202 -0.50 3.73 -24.10
CA ASP A 202 -0.35 5.09 -23.59
C ASP A 202 1.09 5.32 -23.07
N HIS A 203 1.87 6.09 -23.81
CA HIS A 203 3.28 6.41 -23.51
C HIS A 203 3.46 7.28 -22.26
N THR A 204 2.39 7.86 -21.71
CA THR A 204 2.46 8.60 -20.44
C THR A 204 2.48 7.68 -19.22
N LEU A 205 2.13 6.39 -19.39
CA LEU A 205 2.26 5.38 -18.35
C LEU A 205 3.72 4.94 -18.20
N GLU A 206 4.12 4.61 -16.96
CA GLU A 206 5.39 3.92 -16.73
C GLU A 206 5.39 2.58 -17.49
N PRO A 207 6.50 2.20 -18.16
CA PRO A 207 6.63 0.89 -18.79
C PRO A 207 6.23 -0.26 -17.85
N GLY A 208 5.36 -1.16 -18.32
CA GLY A 208 4.82 -2.27 -17.53
C GLY A 208 3.65 -1.91 -16.59
N LEU A 209 3.25 -0.63 -16.48
CA LEU A 209 2.15 -0.24 -15.59
C LEU A 209 0.80 -0.75 -16.07
N TYR A 210 0.51 -0.68 -17.37
CA TYR A 210 -0.72 -1.21 -17.95
C TYR A 210 -0.85 -2.71 -17.66
N GLU A 211 0.20 -3.47 -17.94
CA GLU A 211 0.26 -4.92 -17.78
C GLU A 211 0.06 -5.35 -16.32
N ARG A 212 0.68 -4.65 -15.37
CA ARG A 212 0.46 -4.91 -13.93
C ARG A 212 -0.98 -4.65 -13.49
N LYS A 213 -1.59 -3.60 -14.02
CA LYS A 213 -2.98 -3.24 -13.67
C LYS A 213 -3.96 -4.21 -14.34
N LEU A 214 -3.68 -4.63 -15.57
CA LEU A 214 -4.40 -5.70 -16.24
C LEU A 214 -4.31 -7.02 -15.46
N ALA A 215 -3.12 -7.38 -14.97
CA ALA A 215 -2.95 -8.55 -14.09
C ALA A 215 -3.84 -8.45 -12.84
N SER A 216 -3.95 -7.26 -12.24
CA SER A 216 -4.84 -7.04 -11.09
C SER A 216 -6.32 -7.25 -11.45
N VAL A 217 -6.75 -6.86 -12.66
CA VAL A 217 -8.12 -7.11 -13.15
C VAL A 217 -8.38 -8.61 -13.32
N TYR A 218 -7.46 -9.34 -13.95
CA TYR A 218 -7.59 -10.80 -14.07
C TYR A 218 -7.58 -11.50 -12.71
N PHE A 219 -6.75 -11.02 -11.77
CA PHE A 219 -6.65 -11.58 -10.43
C PHE A 219 -7.99 -11.54 -9.68
N VAL A 220 -8.70 -10.42 -9.78
CA VAL A 220 -10.03 -10.25 -9.19
C VAL A 220 -11.05 -11.28 -9.70
N THR A 221 -10.88 -11.77 -10.93
CA THR A 221 -11.74 -12.80 -11.55
C THR A 221 -11.22 -14.24 -11.38
N GLY A 222 -10.13 -14.44 -10.64
CA GLY A 222 -9.53 -15.77 -10.46
C GLY A 222 -8.82 -16.34 -11.70
N GLN A 223 -8.58 -15.52 -12.73
CA GLN A 223 -7.94 -15.92 -13.98
C GLN A 223 -6.41 -15.92 -13.85
N PHE A 224 -5.87 -16.77 -12.98
CA PHE A 224 -4.46 -16.72 -12.55
C PHE A 224 -3.44 -17.00 -13.67
N GLN A 225 -3.82 -17.76 -14.71
CA GLN A 225 -2.96 -17.93 -15.89
C GLN A 225 -2.79 -16.60 -16.64
N GLN A 226 -3.88 -15.85 -16.81
CA GLN A 226 -3.88 -14.53 -17.44
C GLN A 226 -3.14 -13.50 -16.57
N VAL A 227 -3.23 -13.63 -15.24
CA VAL A 227 -2.39 -12.84 -14.30
C VAL A 227 -0.91 -13.05 -14.59
N ALA A 228 -0.45 -14.30 -14.66
CA ALA A 228 0.96 -14.62 -14.90
C ALA A 228 1.43 -14.15 -16.29
N ILE A 229 0.59 -14.30 -17.33
CA ILE A 229 0.90 -13.79 -18.68
C ILE A 229 1.10 -12.26 -18.66
N ALA A 230 0.19 -11.53 -18.01
CA ALA A 230 0.28 -10.08 -17.91
C ALA A 230 1.49 -9.63 -17.06
N GLN A 231 1.74 -10.28 -15.92
CA GLN A 231 2.92 -10.01 -15.10
C GLN A 231 4.23 -10.29 -15.84
N HIS A 232 4.29 -11.37 -16.62
CA HIS A 232 5.44 -11.69 -17.45
C HIS A 232 5.67 -10.66 -18.57
N ALA A 233 4.59 -10.13 -19.18
CA ALA A 233 4.71 -9.01 -20.11
C ALA A 233 5.26 -7.74 -19.42
N ALA A 234 4.80 -7.43 -18.21
CA ALA A 234 5.33 -6.33 -17.41
C ALA A 234 6.83 -6.52 -17.07
N TYR A 235 7.20 -7.73 -16.69
CA TYR A 235 8.59 -8.12 -16.42
C TYR A 235 9.46 -7.94 -17.67
N LYS A 236 9.03 -8.40 -18.85
CA LYS A 236 9.77 -8.23 -20.10
C LYS A 236 9.99 -6.76 -20.48
N LEU A 237 9.00 -5.89 -20.24
CA LEU A 237 9.12 -4.46 -20.51
C LEU A 237 10.08 -3.75 -19.55
N LYS A 238 10.08 -4.16 -18.29
CA LYS A 238 10.93 -3.58 -17.25
C LYS A 238 11.28 -4.62 -16.18
N PRO A 239 12.36 -5.39 -16.34
CA PRO A 239 12.82 -6.32 -15.33
C PRO A 239 13.23 -5.53 -14.10
N ASN A 240 12.50 -5.71 -13.00
CA ASN A 240 12.81 -5.08 -11.72
C ASN A 240 12.26 -5.96 -10.59
N LEU A 241 12.79 -5.74 -9.38
CA LEU A 241 12.44 -6.53 -8.20
C LEU A 241 10.92 -6.68 -7.99
N ALA A 242 10.14 -5.61 -8.14
CA ALA A 242 8.69 -5.69 -7.94
C ALA A 242 8.02 -6.60 -8.98
N ASN A 243 8.34 -6.43 -10.26
CA ASN A 243 7.78 -7.26 -11.33
C ASN A 243 8.21 -8.73 -11.20
N THR A 244 9.46 -8.98 -10.81
CA THR A 244 9.98 -10.34 -10.59
C THR A 244 9.24 -11.03 -9.44
N VAL A 245 9.10 -10.35 -8.29
CA VAL A 245 8.44 -10.92 -7.10
C VAL A 245 6.94 -11.11 -7.34
N ASP A 246 6.27 -10.17 -8.00
CA ASP A 246 4.85 -10.29 -8.36
C ASP A 246 4.59 -11.56 -9.20
N LEU A 247 5.43 -11.79 -10.24
CA LEU A 247 5.33 -12.96 -11.10
C LEU A 247 5.68 -14.25 -10.33
N ALA A 248 6.80 -14.28 -9.61
CA ALA A 248 7.23 -15.44 -8.85
C ALA A 248 6.19 -15.86 -7.80
N THR A 249 5.57 -14.88 -7.13
CA THR A 249 4.50 -15.12 -6.17
C THR A 249 3.28 -15.78 -6.83
N THR A 250 2.82 -15.28 -7.99
CA THR A 250 1.72 -15.90 -8.74
C THR A 250 2.07 -17.34 -9.14
N LEU A 251 3.29 -17.57 -9.65
CA LEU A 251 3.73 -18.90 -10.08
C LEU A 251 3.68 -19.92 -8.94
N VAL A 252 4.26 -19.60 -7.77
CA VAL A 252 4.29 -20.54 -6.63
C VAL A 252 2.93 -20.65 -5.94
N ARG A 253 2.21 -19.55 -5.76
CA ARG A 253 0.99 -19.50 -4.94
C ARG A 253 -0.23 -20.00 -5.69
N ARG A 254 -0.38 -19.61 -6.96
CA ARG A 254 -1.62 -19.78 -7.73
C ARG A 254 -1.49 -20.82 -8.84
N LEU A 255 -0.29 -21.04 -9.37
CA LEU A 255 -0.07 -21.95 -10.50
C LEU A 255 0.79 -23.18 -10.16
N ASP A 256 1.15 -23.34 -8.89
CA ASP A 256 1.98 -24.45 -8.37
C ASP A 256 3.33 -24.65 -9.10
N ASN A 257 3.81 -23.63 -9.81
CA ASN A 257 5.08 -23.64 -10.52
C ASN A 257 6.20 -23.15 -9.61
N THR A 258 6.58 -24.01 -8.65
CA THR A 258 7.60 -23.71 -7.64
C THR A 258 8.99 -23.54 -8.24
N GLU A 259 9.32 -24.31 -9.29
CA GLU A 259 10.61 -24.25 -9.98
C GLU A 259 10.79 -22.92 -10.73
N GLY A 260 9.79 -22.52 -11.54
CA GLY A 260 9.83 -21.25 -12.25
C GLY A 260 9.89 -20.05 -11.30
N ALA A 261 9.17 -20.11 -10.18
CA ALA A 261 9.28 -19.09 -9.14
C ALA A 261 10.69 -19.02 -8.53
N ALA A 262 11.34 -20.16 -8.28
CA ALA A 262 12.70 -20.21 -7.74
C ALA A 262 13.74 -19.63 -8.70
N LEU A 263 13.62 -19.89 -10.01
CA LEU A 263 14.50 -19.31 -11.04
C LEU A 263 14.40 -17.78 -11.06
N LEU A 264 13.18 -17.23 -11.04
CA LEU A 264 12.98 -15.79 -10.99
C LEU A 264 13.56 -15.15 -9.71
N MET A 265 13.39 -15.82 -8.56
CA MET A 265 13.92 -15.30 -7.30
C MET A 265 15.45 -15.33 -7.25
N ALA A 266 16.12 -16.22 -7.99
CA ALA A 266 17.57 -16.24 -8.11
C ALA A 266 18.12 -15.02 -8.87
N GLU A 267 17.35 -14.45 -9.82
CA GLU A 267 17.77 -13.26 -10.58
C GLU A 267 17.91 -12.00 -9.71
N ILE A 268 17.23 -11.97 -8.57
CA ILE A 268 17.24 -10.83 -7.64
C ILE A 268 17.98 -11.14 -6.34
N GLU A 269 18.73 -12.25 -6.30
CA GLU A 269 19.58 -12.58 -5.17
C GLU A 269 20.67 -11.50 -4.98
N GLY A 270 20.78 -10.98 -3.75
CA GLY A 270 21.72 -9.89 -3.43
C GLY A 270 21.29 -8.49 -3.89
N ALA A 271 20.14 -8.32 -4.55
CA ALA A 271 19.66 -7.00 -4.93
C ALA A 271 19.37 -6.12 -3.70
N LYS A 272 19.78 -4.85 -3.74
CA LYS A 272 19.41 -3.86 -2.71
C LYS A 272 17.90 -3.61 -2.79
N GLN A 273 17.22 -3.64 -1.66
CA GLN A 273 15.76 -3.59 -1.60
C GLN A 273 15.28 -2.72 -0.44
N SER A 274 14.13 -2.08 -0.62
CA SER A 274 13.40 -1.43 0.48
C SER A 274 12.79 -2.46 1.43
N ASP A 275 12.50 -2.06 2.66
CA ASP A 275 11.80 -2.92 3.63
C ASP A 275 10.45 -3.41 3.12
N LEU A 276 9.71 -2.56 2.39
CA LEU A 276 8.45 -2.96 1.77
C LEU A 276 8.67 -4.09 0.75
N GLN A 277 9.67 -3.94 -0.12
CA GLN A 277 10.02 -4.99 -1.08
C GLN A 277 10.49 -6.27 -0.38
N ARG A 278 11.24 -6.12 0.72
CA ARG A 278 11.71 -7.24 1.53
C ARG A 278 10.56 -8.06 2.13
N VAL A 279 9.44 -7.44 2.51
CA VAL A 279 8.23 -8.18 2.96
C VAL A 279 7.81 -9.18 1.89
N PHE A 280 7.66 -8.73 0.64
CA PHE A 280 7.21 -9.57 -0.48
C PHE A 280 8.25 -10.62 -0.90
N VAL A 281 9.54 -10.26 -0.91
CA VAL A 281 10.63 -11.22 -1.19
C VAL A 281 10.64 -12.34 -0.17
N LEU A 282 10.59 -12.01 1.13
CA LEU A 282 10.55 -13.01 2.20
C LEU A 282 9.28 -13.87 2.13
N TYR A 283 8.14 -13.26 1.80
CA TYR A 283 6.88 -13.99 1.60
C TYR A 283 7.02 -15.02 0.48
N CYS A 284 7.44 -14.60 -0.72
CA CYS A 284 7.61 -15.47 -1.88
C CYS A 284 8.61 -16.61 -1.61
N LEU A 285 9.77 -16.31 -1.00
CA LEU A 285 10.75 -17.34 -0.61
C LEU A 285 10.15 -18.31 0.42
N GLY A 286 9.37 -17.81 1.38
CA GLY A 286 8.65 -18.62 2.35
C GLY A 286 7.69 -19.61 1.69
N LEU A 287 6.93 -19.17 0.69
CA LEU A 287 6.05 -20.04 -0.10
C LEU A 287 6.84 -21.13 -0.85
N ILE A 288 7.93 -20.76 -1.51
CA ILE A 288 8.80 -21.71 -2.22
C ILE A 288 9.37 -22.76 -1.26
N ARG A 289 9.81 -22.35 -0.06
CA ARG A 289 10.32 -23.29 0.95
C ARG A 289 9.22 -24.20 1.49
N LEU A 290 8.02 -23.68 1.70
CA LEU A 290 6.88 -24.47 2.16
C LEU A 290 6.50 -25.55 1.12
N LYS A 291 6.45 -25.18 -0.16
CA LYS A 291 6.17 -26.11 -1.27
C LYS A 291 7.23 -27.20 -1.44
N ASN A 292 8.49 -26.89 -1.11
CA ASN A 292 9.60 -27.84 -1.16
C ASN A 292 9.77 -28.67 0.14
N ASN A 293 8.76 -28.74 1.00
CA ASN A 293 8.81 -29.44 2.29
C ASN A 293 9.92 -28.95 3.26
N LYS A 294 10.41 -27.72 3.08
CA LYS A 294 11.39 -27.08 3.96
C LYS A 294 10.70 -26.21 5.00
N ALA A 295 9.81 -26.83 5.79
CA ALA A 295 8.89 -26.12 6.70
C ALA A 295 9.60 -25.21 7.71
N LYS A 296 10.75 -25.62 8.28
CA LYS A 296 11.53 -24.80 9.22
C LYS A 296 12.07 -23.51 8.59
N GLU A 297 12.56 -23.60 7.35
CA GLU A 297 13.03 -22.42 6.62
C GLU A 297 11.87 -21.49 6.25
N ALA A 298 10.76 -22.07 5.79
CA ALA A 298 9.53 -21.32 5.49
C ALA A 298 9.02 -20.56 6.72
N LEU A 299 8.99 -21.22 7.88
CA LEU A 299 8.58 -20.64 9.15
C LEU A 299 9.40 -19.38 9.50
N ASN A 300 10.73 -19.46 9.39
CA ASN A 300 11.62 -18.33 9.67
C ASN A 300 11.35 -17.15 8.72
N LEU A 301 11.27 -17.42 7.41
CA LEU A 301 11.04 -16.40 6.39
C LEU A 301 9.67 -15.72 6.53
N LEU A 302 8.62 -16.50 6.75
CA LEU A 302 7.26 -15.98 6.90
C LEU A 302 7.09 -15.20 8.21
N THR A 303 7.75 -15.61 9.29
CA THR A 303 7.78 -14.85 10.55
C THR A 303 8.43 -13.49 10.35
N LEU A 304 9.60 -13.45 9.69
CA LEU A 304 10.30 -12.19 9.37
C LEU A 304 9.46 -11.28 8.46
N SER A 305 8.81 -11.87 7.45
CA SER A 305 7.91 -11.14 6.54
C SER A 305 6.73 -10.51 7.31
N LEU A 306 6.09 -11.28 8.20
CA LEU A 306 4.97 -10.80 9.01
C LEU A 306 5.41 -9.69 9.97
N GLU A 307 6.54 -9.82 10.66
CA GLU A 307 7.06 -8.78 11.55
C GLU A 307 7.35 -7.48 10.80
N LEU A 308 8.02 -7.54 9.64
CA LEU A 308 8.26 -6.36 8.81
C LEU A 308 6.96 -5.73 8.28
N SER A 309 5.94 -6.54 7.99
CA SER A 309 4.66 -6.04 7.48
C SER A 309 3.94 -5.10 8.45
N LYS A 310 4.17 -5.24 9.78
CA LYS A 310 3.56 -4.41 10.83
C LYS A 310 3.96 -2.94 10.74
N ASP A 311 5.09 -2.63 10.09
CA ASP A 311 5.54 -1.25 9.87
C ASP A 311 4.72 -0.53 8.77
N PHE A 312 3.84 -1.23 8.05
CA PHE A 312 3.07 -0.69 6.94
C PHE A 312 1.55 -0.76 7.19
N GLY A 313 0.93 0.38 7.53
CA GLY A 313 -0.50 0.45 7.86
C GLY A 313 -1.47 0.62 6.69
N SER A 314 -1.02 0.47 5.44
CA SER A 314 -1.91 0.66 4.28
C SER A 314 -2.99 -0.44 4.21
N PRO A 315 -4.18 -0.15 3.67
CA PRO A 315 -5.22 -1.17 3.51
C PRO A 315 -4.73 -2.42 2.78
N THR A 316 -3.95 -2.23 1.72
CA THR A 316 -3.35 -3.32 0.94
C THR A 316 -2.34 -4.14 1.74
N MET A 317 -1.55 -3.50 2.62
CA MET A 317 -0.60 -4.24 3.46
C MET A 317 -1.29 -5.06 4.55
N LYS A 318 -2.44 -4.60 5.07
CA LYS A 318 -3.26 -5.42 5.98
C LYS A 318 -3.73 -6.70 5.29
N PHE A 319 -4.14 -6.61 4.02
CA PHE A 319 -4.48 -7.79 3.20
C PHE A 319 -3.28 -8.75 3.08
N ILE A 320 -2.11 -8.24 2.71
CA ILE A 320 -0.91 -9.06 2.53
C ILE A 320 -0.46 -9.70 3.86
N ALA A 321 -0.55 -8.96 4.97
CA ALA A 321 -0.21 -9.48 6.30
C ALA A 321 -1.08 -10.69 6.69
N VAL A 322 -2.38 -10.65 6.39
CA VAL A 322 -3.29 -11.79 6.60
C VAL A 322 -2.92 -12.97 5.72
N GLU A 323 -2.53 -12.75 4.46
CA GLU A 323 -2.09 -13.83 3.57
C GLU A 323 -0.78 -14.47 4.06
N ILE A 324 0.19 -13.66 4.52
CA ILE A 324 1.43 -14.13 5.17
C ILE A 324 1.08 -14.94 6.41
N GLN A 325 0.17 -14.45 7.25
CA GLN A 325 -0.27 -15.10 8.48
C GLN A 325 -0.91 -16.47 8.23
N ALA A 326 -1.72 -16.62 7.17
CA ALA A 326 -2.30 -17.90 6.79
C ALA A 326 -1.21 -18.92 6.40
N HIS A 327 -0.23 -18.51 5.59
CA HIS A 327 0.86 -19.41 5.19
C HIS A 327 1.83 -19.69 6.34
N LEU A 328 2.01 -18.74 7.27
CA LEU A 328 2.77 -18.95 8.50
C LEU A 328 2.11 -20.04 9.37
N ALA A 329 0.78 -20.03 9.48
CA ALA A 329 0.03 -21.08 10.16
C ALA A 329 0.25 -22.45 9.49
N LEU A 330 0.27 -22.52 8.15
CA LEU A 330 0.59 -23.75 7.41
C LEU A 330 2.02 -24.24 7.72
N ALA A 331 3.00 -23.35 7.75
CA ALA A 331 4.38 -23.70 8.09
C ALA A 331 4.51 -24.21 9.54
N LEU A 332 3.79 -23.60 10.48
CA LEU A 332 3.72 -24.07 11.88
C LEU A 332 3.11 -25.48 11.98
N CYS A 333 2.00 -25.74 11.30
CA CYS A 333 1.40 -27.08 11.25
C CYS A 333 2.37 -28.10 10.63
N ALA A 334 3.08 -27.75 9.55
CA ALA A 334 4.09 -28.62 8.95
C ALA A 334 5.30 -28.88 9.88
N CYS A 335 5.52 -28.02 10.87
CA CYS A 335 6.48 -28.23 11.97
C CYS A 335 5.85 -28.86 13.23
N GLN A 336 4.63 -29.41 13.15
CA GLN A 336 3.89 -30.02 14.27
C GLN A 336 3.56 -29.04 15.42
N ARG A 337 3.55 -27.72 15.14
CA ARG A 337 3.26 -26.64 16.11
C ARG A 337 1.81 -26.15 15.97
N HIS A 338 0.85 -27.07 16.06
CA HIS A 338 -0.57 -26.80 15.79
C HIS A 338 -1.20 -25.78 16.75
N GLN A 339 -0.78 -25.78 18.03
CA GLN A 339 -1.29 -24.84 19.03
C GLN A 339 -0.96 -23.38 18.67
N GLU A 340 0.22 -23.14 18.10
CA GLU A 340 0.65 -21.81 17.67
C GLU A 340 0.02 -21.39 16.34
N ALA A 341 -0.27 -22.36 15.46
CA ALA A 341 -0.94 -22.10 14.18
C ALA A 341 -2.41 -21.67 14.35
N THR A 342 -3.09 -22.20 15.38
CA THR A 342 -4.53 -22.00 15.62
C THR A 342 -4.95 -20.53 15.75
N PRO A 343 -4.34 -19.69 16.60
CA PRO A 343 -4.71 -18.28 16.70
C PRO A 343 -4.45 -17.52 15.40
N LEU A 344 -3.36 -17.84 14.68
CA LEU A 344 -3.06 -17.22 13.39
C LEU A 344 -4.14 -17.53 12.36
N PHE A 345 -4.55 -18.79 12.23
CA PHE A 345 -5.62 -19.14 11.30
C PHE A 345 -6.96 -18.51 11.69
N SER A 346 -7.32 -18.55 12.98
CA SER A 346 -8.58 -17.98 13.48
C SER A 346 -8.72 -16.50 13.14
N ALA A 347 -7.63 -15.74 13.24
CA ALA A 347 -7.62 -14.33 12.88
C ALA A 347 -7.61 -14.08 11.37
N ALA A 348 -7.00 -14.97 10.56
CA ALA A 348 -6.96 -14.83 9.11
C ALA A 348 -8.26 -15.27 8.42
N ARG A 349 -8.95 -16.30 8.94
CA ARG A 349 -10.08 -16.98 8.31
C ARG A 349 -11.20 -16.06 7.82
N PRO A 350 -11.71 -15.08 8.59
CA PRO A 350 -12.81 -14.22 8.14
C PRO A 350 -12.46 -13.46 6.85
N PHE A 351 -11.20 -13.08 6.69
CA PHE A 351 -10.72 -12.38 5.50
C PHE A 351 -10.59 -13.32 4.30
N ILE A 352 -10.04 -14.52 4.51
CA ILE A 352 -9.92 -15.53 3.45
C ILE A 352 -11.30 -15.92 2.91
N GLU A 353 -12.31 -16.02 3.79
CA GLU A 353 -13.71 -16.23 3.43
C GLU A 353 -14.29 -15.08 2.61
N ILE A 354 -14.06 -13.82 3.03
CA ILE A 354 -14.45 -12.62 2.25
C ILE A 354 -13.82 -12.66 0.86
N TRP A 355 -12.55 -13.07 0.76
CA TRP A 355 -11.82 -13.15 -0.49
C TRP A 355 -12.19 -14.33 -1.38
N LYS A 356 -12.98 -15.27 -0.85
CA LYS A 356 -13.36 -16.50 -1.52
C LYS A 356 -12.14 -17.31 -2.01
N ASP A 357 -11.04 -17.26 -1.26
CA ASP A 357 -9.85 -18.05 -1.56
C ASP A 357 -10.02 -19.48 -1.05
N THR A 358 -10.85 -20.24 -1.77
CA THR A 358 -11.26 -21.60 -1.41
C THR A 358 -10.07 -22.55 -1.28
N ASP A 359 -9.02 -22.35 -2.08
CA ASP A 359 -7.81 -23.17 -2.01
C ASP A 359 -7.05 -22.95 -0.71
N LEU A 360 -6.89 -21.70 -0.28
CA LEU A 360 -6.21 -21.40 0.98
C LEU A 360 -7.00 -21.91 2.18
N LEU A 361 -8.33 -21.71 2.19
CA LEU A 361 -9.21 -22.23 3.23
C LEU A 361 -9.06 -23.74 3.35
N ARG A 362 -9.14 -24.46 2.22
CA ARG A 362 -8.99 -25.92 2.20
C ARG A 362 -7.63 -26.37 2.74
N LEU A 363 -6.54 -25.71 2.34
CA LEU A 363 -5.20 -26.04 2.83
C LEU A 363 -5.08 -25.84 4.35
N CYS A 364 -5.62 -24.73 4.87
CA CYS A 364 -5.59 -24.45 6.30
C CYS A 364 -6.46 -25.44 7.09
N ASP A 365 -7.67 -25.74 6.62
CA ASP A 365 -8.58 -26.69 7.28
C ASP A 365 -7.94 -28.10 7.34
N GLN A 366 -7.31 -28.55 6.24
CA GLN A 366 -6.58 -29.83 6.21
C GLN A 366 -5.41 -29.85 7.19
N ALA A 367 -4.62 -28.77 7.24
CA ALA A 367 -3.48 -28.66 8.15
C ALA A 367 -3.88 -28.63 9.63
N GLN A 368 -5.06 -28.10 9.95
CA GLN A 368 -5.60 -28.14 11.31
C GLN A 368 -6.17 -29.51 11.68
N ALA A 369 -6.83 -30.20 10.74
CA ALA A 369 -7.39 -31.52 10.97
C ALA A 369 -6.30 -32.57 11.27
N GLY A 370 -5.14 -32.49 10.62
CA GLY A 370 -4.01 -33.40 10.88
C GLY A 370 -3.31 -33.23 12.23
N GLY A 371 -3.70 -32.24 13.03
CA GLY A 371 -3.19 -32.04 14.41
C GLY A 371 -4.14 -32.45 15.52
N LYS A 372 -5.33 -32.99 15.18
CA LYS A 372 -6.24 -33.66 16.10
C LYS A 372 -5.98 -35.15 16.07
#